data_AF-A0A0Q5T9N0-F1
#
_entry.id   AF-A0A0Q5T9N0-F1
#
_cell.length_a   1.000
_cell.length_b   1.000
_cell.length_c   1.000
_cell.angle_alpha   90.00
_cell.angle_beta   90.00
_cell.angle_gamma   90.00
#
_symmetry.space_group_name_H-M   'P 1'
#
loop_
_entity.id
_entity.type
_entity.pdbx_description
1 polymer ?
#
loop_
_entity_poly.entity_id
_entity_poly.type
_entity_poly.pdbx_seq_one_letter_code
_entity_poly.pdbx_strand_id
1 'polypeptide(L)'
;MALNLNPALDLAYIDQAYGDDPVILYMIFDAFLSDSLPRWRALELALETDNKKEAASIVHGLKPSFTMAGLTGIRPRVEILERAIKDNETNDALMNMYVEINTDINVFLPILEEESARLKAM
;
A
#
# COMPACT_ATOMS: atom_id res chain seq x y z
N MET A 1 -7.39 -23.33 11.62
CA MET A 1 -7.82 -22.26 12.55
C MET A 1 -7.96 -21.05 11.67
N ALA A 2 -9.12 -20.40 11.63
CA ALA A 2 -9.26 -19.17 10.87
C ALA A 2 -8.30 -18.12 11.42
N LEU A 3 -7.58 -17.43 10.55
CA LEU A 3 -6.72 -16.33 10.95
C LEU A 3 -7.60 -15.16 11.41
N ASN A 4 -7.60 -14.86 12.70
CA ASN A 4 -8.36 -13.75 13.27
C ASN A 4 -7.66 -12.41 12.98
N LEU A 5 -7.57 -12.01 11.73
CA LEU A 5 -6.95 -10.76 11.28
C LEU A 5 -7.82 -9.54 11.63
N ASN A 6 -7.21 -8.37 11.71
CA ASN A 6 -7.90 -7.11 11.97
C ASN A 6 -8.95 -6.77 10.88
N PRO A 7 -10.22 -6.50 11.25
CA PRO A 7 -11.31 -6.25 10.30
C PRO A 7 -11.18 -4.93 9.53
N ALA A 8 -10.21 -4.08 9.85
CA ALA A 8 -9.88 -2.90 9.05
C ALA A 8 -9.28 -3.27 7.68
N LEU A 9 -8.68 -4.45 7.56
CA LEU A 9 -8.19 -5.00 6.29
C LEU A 9 -9.31 -5.70 5.53
N ASP A 10 -9.15 -5.84 4.22
CA ASP A 10 -10.07 -6.61 3.39
C ASP A 10 -9.86 -8.13 3.61
N LEU A 11 -10.49 -8.63 4.67
CA LEU A 11 -10.41 -10.04 5.07
C LEU A 11 -11.01 -10.98 4.02
N ALA A 12 -12.03 -10.52 3.30
CA ALA A 12 -12.65 -11.30 2.25
C ALA A 12 -11.69 -11.50 1.08
N TYR A 13 -10.98 -10.44 0.68
CA TYR A 13 -9.93 -10.55 -0.34
C TYR A 13 -8.77 -11.42 0.14
N ILE A 14 -8.29 -11.21 1.37
CA ILE A 14 -7.18 -11.98 1.94
C ILE A 14 -7.49 -13.47 1.98
N ASP A 15 -8.66 -13.86 2.50
CA ASP A 15 -9.09 -15.26 2.56
C ASP A 15 -9.25 -15.85 1.15
N GLN A 16 -9.82 -15.09 0.21
CA GLN A 16 -9.94 -15.54 -1.17
C GLN A 16 -8.58 -15.72 -1.87
N ALA A 17 -7.62 -14.85 -1.60
CA ALA A 17 -6.32 -14.82 -2.28
C ALA A 17 -5.31 -15.80 -1.67
N TYR A 18 -5.32 -15.95 -0.35
CA TYR A 18 -4.29 -16.65 0.42
C TYR A 18 -4.84 -17.74 1.35
N GLY A 19 -6.16 -17.76 1.59
CA GLY A 19 -6.80 -18.67 2.54
C GLY A 19 -6.30 -18.46 3.97
N ASP A 20 -6.24 -19.56 4.70
CA ASP A 20 -5.78 -19.61 6.09
C ASP A 20 -4.27 -19.89 6.23
N ASP A 21 -3.43 -19.52 5.26
CA ASP A 21 -1.98 -19.75 5.33
C ASP A 21 -1.24 -18.55 6.01
N PRO A 22 -0.84 -18.68 7.29
CA PRO A 22 -0.17 -17.59 8.00
C PRO A 22 1.20 -17.25 7.44
N VAL A 23 1.89 -18.22 6.81
CA VAL A 23 3.24 -18.01 6.25
C VAL A 23 3.15 -17.12 5.02
N ILE A 24 2.19 -17.40 4.14
CA ILE A 24 1.94 -16.57 2.96
C ILE A 24 1.55 -15.16 3.38
N LEU A 25 0.64 -15.02 4.34
CA LEU A 25 0.19 -13.70 4.79
C LEU A 25 1.30 -12.89 5.47
N TYR A 26 2.10 -13.54 6.31
CA TYR A 26 3.29 -12.93 6.87
C TYR A 26 4.22 -12.40 5.77
N MET A 27 4.54 -13.23 4.76
CA MET A 27 5.42 -12.81 3.67
C MET A 27 4.87 -11.61 2.90
N ILE A 28 3.54 -11.53 2.71
CA ILE A 28 2.89 -10.42 2.01
C ILE A 28 2.96 -9.14 2.84
N PHE A 29 2.63 -9.19 4.13
CA PHE A 29 2.73 -8.02 5.01
C PHE A 29 4.18 -7.57 5.20
N ASP A 30 5.10 -8.50 5.41
CA ASP A 30 6.53 -8.23 5.53
C ASP A 30 7.10 -7.59 4.24
N ALA A 31 6.75 -8.11 3.05
CA ALA A 31 7.14 -7.52 1.78
C ALA A 31 6.52 -6.12 1.57
N PHE A 32 5.27 -5.93 2.00
CA PHE A 32 4.64 -4.61 1.94
C PHE A 32 5.39 -3.60 2.82
N LEU A 33 5.68 -3.96 4.07
CA LEU A 33 6.35 -3.09 5.04
C LEU A 33 7.83 -2.83 4.69
N SER A 34 8.54 -3.83 4.19
CA SER A 34 9.99 -3.76 3.95
C SER A 34 10.39 -3.25 2.55
N ASP A 35 9.54 -3.43 1.53
CA ASP A 35 9.82 -3.00 0.15
C ASP A 35 8.81 -1.96 -0.36
N SER A 36 7.51 -2.25 -0.22
CA SER A 36 6.48 -1.38 -0.80
C SER A 36 6.36 -0.03 -0.09
N LEU A 37 6.44 -0.02 1.25
CA LEU A 37 6.34 1.20 2.05
C LEU A 37 7.54 2.16 1.86
N PRO A 38 8.81 1.70 1.85
CA PRO A 38 9.94 2.57 1.51
C PRO A 38 9.83 3.17 0.10
N ARG A 39 9.39 2.38 -0.88
CA ARG A 39 9.11 2.86 -2.24
C ARG A 39 7.99 3.90 -2.26
N TRP A 40 6.92 3.68 -1.48
CA TRP A 40 5.85 4.66 -1.33
C TRP A 40 6.35 5.98 -0.71
N ARG A 41 7.28 5.92 0.25
CA ARG A 41 7.92 7.12 0.80
C ARG A 41 8.82 7.82 -0.22
N ALA A 42 9.52 7.07 -1.06
CA ALA A 42 10.33 7.64 -2.14
C ALA A 42 9.48 8.40 -3.20
N LEU A 43 8.18 8.10 -3.30
CA LEU A 43 7.26 8.85 -4.15
C LEU A 43 7.18 10.33 -3.75
N GLU A 44 7.23 10.64 -2.45
CA GLU A 44 7.21 12.02 -1.96
C GLU A 44 8.34 12.84 -2.60
N LEU A 45 9.57 12.34 -2.51
CA LEU A 45 10.73 12.98 -3.11
C LEU A 45 10.62 13.09 -4.64
N ALA A 46 10.10 12.05 -5.31
CA ALA A 46 9.90 12.08 -6.76
C ALA A 46 8.87 13.14 -7.17
N LEU A 47 7.84 13.36 -6.36
CA LEU A 47 6.88 14.45 -6.56
C LEU A 47 7.54 15.80 -6.25
N GLU A 48 8.19 15.99 -5.10
CA GLU A 48 8.87 17.24 -4.74
C GLU A 48 9.88 17.73 -5.80
N THR A 49 10.57 16.79 -6.44
CA THR A 49 11.57 17.08 -7.48
C THR A 49 10.98 17.18 -8.89
N ASP A 50 9.65 17.13 -9.03
CA ASP A 50 8.89 17.12 -10.30
C ASP A 50 9.31 15.98 -11.24
N ASN A 51 9.84 14.88 -10.69
CA ASN A 51 10.24 13.71 -11.46
C ASN A 51 9.03 12.81 -11.75
N LYS A 52 8.12 13.29 -12.61
CA LYS A 52 6.87 12.61 -12.97
C LYS A 52 7.07 11.21 -13.53
N LYS A 53 8.19 10.98 -14.24
CA LYS A 53 8.52 9.66 -14.80
C LYS A 53 8.78 8.64 -13.68
N GLU A 54 9.56 9.03 -12.69
CA GLU A 54 9.85 8.19 -11.52
C GLU A 54 8.59 8.00 -10.67
N ALA A 55 7.85 9.07 -10.40
CA ALA A 55 6.60 9.02 -9.65
C ALA A 55 5.59 8.04 -10.28
N ALA A 56 5.38 8.11 -11.60
CA ALA A 56 4.51 7.18 -12.32
C ALA A 56 4.99 5.72 -12.23
N SER A 57 6.30 5.49 -12.31
CA SER A 57 6.91 4.17 -12.19
C SER A 57 6.70 3.56 -10.79
N ILE A 58 6.92 4.37 -9.75
CA ILE A 58 6.71 3.96 -8.35
C ILE A 58 5.24 3.57 -8.13
N VAL A 59 4.32 4.47 -8.48
CA VAL A 59 2.87 4.24 -8.27
C VAL A 59 2.41 3.01 -9.05
N HIS A 60 2.83 2.85 -10.30
CA HIS A 60 2.47 1.70 -11.13
C HIS A 60 2.91 0.37 -10.51
N GLY A 61 4.13 0.31 -9.98
CA GLY A 61 4.67 -0.88 -9.34
C GLY A 61 4.02 -1.20 -7.99
N LEU A 62 3.54 -0.20 -7.24
CA LEU A 62 2.99 -0.38 -5.90
C LEU A 62 1.49 -0.70 -5.86
N LYS A 63 0.74 -0.39 -6.92
CA LYS A 63 -0.68 -0.73 -7.06
C LYS A 63 -1.04 -2.15 -6.60
N PRO A 64 -0.39 -3.22 -7.10
CA PRO A 64 -0.72 -4.58 -6.67
C PRO A 64 -0.44 -4.79 -5.18
N SER A 65 0.64 -4.21 -4.65
CA SER A 65 1.04 -4.37 -3.23
C SER A 65 -0.04 -3.92 -2.25
N PHE A 66 -0.73 -2.81 -2.53
CA PHE A 66 -1.85 -2.36 -1.69
C PHE A 66 -3.00 -3.37 -1.66
N THR A 67 -3.33 -3.95 -2.81
CA THR A 67 -4.40 -4.96 -2.89
C THR A 67 -4.00 -6.22 -2.14
N MET A 68 -2.77 -6.68 -2.35
CA MET A 68 -2.21 -7.87 -1.71
C MET A 68 -2.17 -7.74 -0.18
N ALA A 69 -1.84 -6.55 0.34
CA ALA A 69 -1.86 -6.27 1.78
C ALA A 69 -3.27 -6.08 2.38
N GLY A 70 -4.34 -6.27 1.60
CA GLY A 70 -5.72 -6.07 2.07
C GLY A 70 -6.14 -4.59 2.15
N LEU A 71 -5.36 -3.67 1.58
CA LEU A 71 -5.67 -2.23 1.51
C LEU A 71 -6.46 -1.89 0.23
N THR A 72 -7.49 -2.68 -0.07
CA THR A 72 -8.27 -2.57 -1.31
C THR A 72 -8.96 -1.22 -1.48
N GLY A 73 -9.29 -0.52 -0.38
CA GLY A 73 -9.81 0.85 -0.39
C GLY A 73 -8.79 1.95 -0.74
N ILE A 74 -7.49 1.67 -0.63
CA ILE A 74 -6.42 2.61 -0.99
C ILE A 74 -6.08 2.51 -2.48
N ARG A 75 -6.15 1.29 -3.03
CA ARG A 75 -5.78 1.02 -4.43
C ARG A 75 -6.46 1.96 -5.46
N PRO A 76 -7.77 2.23 -5.44
CA PRO A 76 -8.40 3.15 -6.39
C PRO A 76 -7.84 4.57 -6.34
N ARG A 77 -7.45 5.04 -5.15
CA ARG A 77 -6.85 6.38 -4.98
C ARG A 77 -5.43 6.43 -5.51
N VAL A 78 -4.66 5.36 -5.34
CA VAL A 78 -3.35 5.17 -5.98
C VAL A 78 -3.49 5.14 -7.51
N GLU A 79 -4.57 4.55 -8.04
CA GLU A 79 -4.88 4.59 -9.47
C GLU A 79 -5.20 5.99 -9.98
N ILE A 80 -5.97 6.77 -9.22
CA ILE A 80 -6.26 8.17 -9.52
C ILE A 80 -4.96 9.00 -9.51
N LEU A 81 -4.09 8.81 -8.51
CA LEU A 81 -2.80 9.49 -8.45
C LEU A 81 -1.92 9.14 -9.66
N GLU A 82 -1.82 7.87 -10.05
CA GLU A 82 -1.06 7.49 -11.26
C GLU A 82 -1.57 8.22 -12.51
N ARG A 83 -2.90 8.31 -12.63
CA ARG A 83 -3.53 8.99 -13.76
C ARG A 83 -3.24 10.49 -13.72
N ALA A 84 -3.35 11.14 -12.57
CA ALA A 84 -3.02 12.56 -12.41
C ALA A 84 -1.56 12.84 -12.80
N ILE A 85 -0.62 11.97 -12.41
CA ILE A 85 0.80 12.08 -12.80
C ILE A 85 0.93 12.00 -14.34
N LYS A 86 0.24 11.05 -14.98
CA LYS A 86 0.25 10.85 -16.43
C LYS A 86 -0.41 11.99 -17.21
N ASP A 87 -1.47 12.55 -16.65
CA ASP A 87 -2.20 13.70 -17.20
C ASP A 87 -1.45 15.02 -16.95
N ASN A 88 -0.24 14.94 -16.38
CA ASN A 88 0.68 16.06 -16.15
C ASN A 88 0.10 17.13 -15.22
N GLU A 89 -0.68 16.69 -14.22
CA GLU A 89 -1.23 17.58 -13.19
C GLU A 89 -0.16 18.39 -12.46
N THR A 90 -0.62 19.47 -11.80
CA THR A 90 0.25 20.34 -11.01
C THR A 90 0.86 19.59 -9.84
N ASN A 91 2.11 19.92 -9.50
CA ASN A 91 2.83 19.22 -8.44
C ASN A 91 2.14 19.37 -7.07
N ASP A 92 1.55 20.54 -6.81
CA ASP A 92 0.76 20.78 -5.60
C ASP A 92 -0.46 19.85 -5.52
N ALA A 93 -1.18 19.63 -6.63
CA ALA A 93 -2.30 18.70 -6.66
C ALA A 93 -1.85 17.25 -6.43
N LEU A 94 -0.74 16.84 -7.04
CA LEU A 94 -0.17 15.50 -6.85
C LEU A 94 0.28 15.29 -5.41
N MET A 95 0.93 16.30 -4.81
CA MET A 95 1.38 16.23 -3.42
C MET A 95 0.20 16.16 -2.45
N ASN A 96 -0.86 16.94 -2.69
CA ASN A 96 -2.08 16.85 -1.87
C ASN A 96 -2.69 15.44 -1.92
N MET A 97 -2.82 14.85 -3.12
CA MET A 97 -3.29 13.47 -3.28
C MET A 97 -2.37 12.47 -2.56
N TYR A 98 -1.05 12.65 -2.66
CA TYR A 98 -0.07 11.82 -1.97
C TYR A 98 -0.25 11.88 -0.45
N VAL A 99 -0.33 13.09 0.12
CA VAL A 99 -0.50 13.30 1.56
C VAL A 99 -1.79 12.66 2.07
N GLU A 100 -2.91 12.85 1.37
CA GLU A 100 -4.18 12.21 1.73
C GLU A 100 -4.08 10.68 1.77
N ILE A 101 -3.46 10.07 0.75
CA ILE A 101 -3.26 8.63 0.71
C ILE A 101 -2.28 8.18 1.82
N ASN A 102 -1.21 8.94 2.04
CA ASN A 102 -0.19 8.63 3.04
C ASN A 102 -0.75 8.69 4.46
N THR A 103 -1.62 9.65 4.76
CA THR A 103 -2.33 9.74 6.04
C THR A 103 -3.14 8.47 6.30
N ASP A 104 -3.86 7.98 5.29
CA ASP A 104 -4.64 6.76 5.44
C ASP A 104 -3.76 5.53 5.60
N ILE A 105 -2.68 5.41 4.81
CA ILE A 105 -1.69 4.33 4.97
C ILE A 105 -1.17 4.30 6.41
N ASN A 106 -0.83 5.46 6.98
CA ASN A 106 -0.32 5.57 8.35
C ASN A 106 -1.31 5.07 9.42
N VAL A 107 -2.63 5.09 9.15
CA VAL A 107 -3.63 4.48 10.03
C VAL A 107 -3.56 2.95 9.99
N PHE A 108 -3.27 2.36 8.83
CA PHE A 108 -3.15 0.91 8.66
C PHE A 108 -1.78 0.35 9.01
N LEU A 109 -0.72 1.16 8.98
CA LEU A 109 0.64 0.71 9.33
C LEU A 109 0.74 -0.05 10.66
N PRO A 110 0.25 0.47 11.81
CA PRO A 110 0.35 -0.26 13.06
C PRO A 110 -0.40 -1.60 13.03
N ILE A 111 -1.50 -1.68 12.27
CA ILE A 111 -2.27 -2.91 12.09
C ILE A 111 -1.45 -3.93 11.30
N LEU A 112 -0.85 -3.53 10.19
CA LEU A 112 -0.01 -4.42 9.37
C LEU A 112 1.23 -4.90 10.12
N GLU A 113 1.86 -4.03 10.92
CA GLU A 113 3.01 -4.38 11.76
C GLU A 113 2.63 -5.40 12.84
N GLU A 114 1.52 -5.19 13.54
CA GLU A 114 1.02 -6.09 14.57
C GLU A 114 0.65 -7.46 13.97
N GLU A 115 -0.09 -7.47 12.86
CA GLU A 115 -0.48 -8.69 12.17
C GLU A 115 0.73 -9.46 11.63
N SER A 116 1.68 -8.77 11.01
CA SER A 116 2.93 -9.37 10.52
C SER A 116 3.71 -10.01 11.68
N ALA A 117 3.90 -9.29 12.79
CA ALA A 117 4.60 -9.81 13.96
C ALA A 117 3.89 -11.02 14.59
N ARG A 118 2.55 -11.02 14.63
CA ARG A 118 1.75 -12.13 15.15
C ARG A 118 1.87 -13.36 14.26
N LEU A 119 1.74 -13.20 12.94
CA LEU A 119 1.82 -14.30 11.98
C LEU A 119 3.22 -14.92 11.92
N LYS A 120 4.27 -14.13 12.12
CA LYS A 120 5.66 -14.60 12.21
C LYS A 120 5.91 -15.55 13.38
N ALA A 121 5.15 -15.41 14.46
CA ALA A 121 5.30 -16.18 15.69
C ALA A 121 4.45 -17.46 15.73
N MET A 122 3.63 -17.70 14.70
CA MET A 122 2.80 -18.90 14.54
C MET A 122 3.59 -20.04 13.88
#